data_AF-A0A2A2IHW3-F1
#
_entry.id   AF-A0A2A2IHW3-F1
#
_cell.length_a   1.000
_cell.length_b   1.000
_cell.length_c   1.000
_cell.angle_alpha   90.00
_cell.angle_beta   90.00
_cell.angle_gamma   90.00
#
_symmetry.space_group_name_H-M   'P 1'
#
loop_
_entity.id
_entity.type
_entity.pdbx_description
1 polymer ?
#
loop_
_entity_poly.entity_id
_entity_poly.type
_entity_poly.pdbx_seq_one_letter_code
_entity_poly.pdbx_strand_id
1 'polypeptide(L)'
;MKEVILLQNQQNQNLQGSSQMPAQQSHGGHELFDAHEAIGGLVGGMEQCLLYEQHIQDPELKTMSQQHKTFLTQTYNTIVETLKTGQEPAVKTQTYNMAQGNNVVYGMQPSQPKTPAQSVNELNDECISSFMMGNLKASASSFTMTALEATNPVLRRVFADSIPNLIEMAYEVFLYQNKNQYYQVPQLKQEDMQNYINSYAPVQGTMPH
;
A
#
# COMPACT_ATOMS: atom_id res chain seq x y z
N MET A 1 61.21 23.60 9.94
CA MET A 1 59.89 24.06 9.47
C MET A 1 59.03 22.84 9.23
N LYS A 2 58.21 22.47 10.22
CA LYS A 2 57.10 21.52 10.05
C LYS A 2 55.85 22.39 10.10
N GLU A 3 55.20 22.55 8.96
CA GLU A 3 53.88 23.19 8.89
C GLU A 3 52.90 22.32 9.68
N VAL A 4 52.55 22.82 10.86
CA VAL A 4 51.39 22.37 11.61
C VAL A 4 50.19 22.98 10.90
N ILE A 5 49.55 22.20 10.02
CA ILE A 5 48.22 22.52 9.52
C ILE A 5 47.27 22.38 10.72
N LEU A 6 47.03 23.49 11.40
CA LEU A 6 45.89 23.71 12.28
C LEU A 6 44.64 23.70 11.39
N LEU A 7 44.06 22.52 11.16
CA LEU A 7 42.66 22.41 10.73
C LEU A 7 41.80 22.91 11.90
N GLN A 8 41.40 24.18 11.78
CA GLN A 8 40.42 24.82 12.64
C GLN A 8 39.17 23.95 12.70
N ASN A 9 38.80 23.55 13.92
CA ASN A 9 37.46 23.10 14.29
C ASN A 9 36.45 24.19 13.92
N GLN A 10 35.93 24.19 12.69
CA GLN A 10 34.65 24.79 12.40
C GLN A 10 33.58 23.86 12.96
N GLN A 11 33.19 24.09 14.22
CA GLN A 11 32.00 23.51 14.81
C GLN A 11 30.80 23.90 13.95
N ASN A 12 30.29 22.91 13.21
CA ASN A 12 29.09 23.04 12.39
C ASN A 12 27.87 23.08 13.33
N GLN A 13 27.48 24.27 13.79
CA GLN A 13 26.50 24.51 14.87
C GLN A 13 25.02 24.17 14.54
N ASN A 14 24.71 23.60 13.37
CA ASN A 14 23.34 23.39 12.92
C ASN A 14 22.93 21.91 12.73
N LEU A 15 23.72 20.95 13.19
CA LEU A 15 23.36 19.52 13.13
C LEU A 15 22.76 19.08 14.46
N GLN A 16 21.49 18.68 14.46
CA GLN A 16 20.80 18.06 15.59
C GLN A 16 20.29 16.67 15.19
N GLY A 17 20.50 15.67 16.05
CA GLY A 17 19.96 14.33 15.84
C GLY A 17 18.48 14.27 16.24
N SER A 18 17.70 13.42 15.58
CA SER A 18 16.27 13.25 15.86
C SER A 18 15.96 12.88 17.33
N SER A 19 16.85 12.14 17.99
CA SER A 19 16.72 11.79 19.42
C SER A 19 16.82 12.97 20.38
N GLN A 20 17.28 14.13 19.90
CA GLN A 20 17.43 15.37 20.68
C GLN A 20 16.31 16.38 20.38
N MET A 21 15.41 16.07 19.45
CA MET A 21 14.29 16.91 19.06
C MET A 21 12.99 16.44 19.72
N PRO A 22 12.04 17.35 20.04
CA PRO A 22 10.67 16.93 20.33
C PRO A 22 10.10 16.12 19.17
N ALA A 23 9.42 15.01 19.44
CA ALA A 23 8.99 14.09 18.38
C ALA A 23 8.09 14.76 17.32
N GLN A 24 7.22 15.67 17.75
CA GLN A 24 6.36 16.49 16.87
C GLN A 24 7.16 17.39 15.90
N GLN A 25 8.42 17.68 16.20
CA GLN A 25 9.31 18.48 15.36
C GLN A 25 10.29 17.61 14.55
N SER A 26 10.41 16.32 14.89
CA SER A 26 11.33 15.38 14.25
C SER A 26 10.76 14.84 12.93
N HIS A 27 10.48 15.73 11.98
CA HIS A 27 10.03 15.43 10.63
C HIS A 27 10.91 16.14 9.60
N GLY A 28 11.40 15.41 8.61
CA GLY A 28 12.10 15.97 7.46
C GLY A 28 11.12 16.61 6.47
N GLY A 29 11.57 17.61 5.71
CA GLY A 29 10.74 18.24 4.67
C GLY A 29 10.25 17.24 3.61
N HIS A 30 11.14 16.34 3.16
CA HIS A 30 10.80 15.27 2.22
C HIS A 30 9.71 14.33 2.77
N GLU A 31 9.87 13.86 4.01
CA GLU A 31 8.86 13.04 4.68
C GLU A 31 7.49 13.71 4.71
N LEU A 32 7.44 15.02 4.99
CA LEU A 32 6.16 15.74 5.02
C LEU A 32 5.50 15.83 3.65
N PHE A 33 6.28 15.99 2.57
CA PHE A 33 5.75 15.99 1.21
C PHE A 33 5.25 14.60 0.80
N ASP A 34 6.03 13.56 1.03
CA ASP A 34 5.62 12.19 0.73
C ASP A 34 4.39 11.78 1.54
N ALA A 35 4.38 12.09 2.84
CA ALA A 35 3.23 11.80 3.70
C ALA A 35 2.00 12.58 3.24
N HIS A 36 2.15 13.85 2.82
CA HIS A 36 1.07 14.65 2.27
C HIS A 36 0.47 13.99 1.01
N GLU A 37 1.31 13.57 0.07
CA GLU A 37 0.89 12.90 -1.16
C GLU A 37 0.23 11.55 -0.89
N ALA A 38 0.81 10.74 0.00
CA ALA A 38 0.27 9.43 0.39
C ALA A 38 -1.10 9.54 1.08
N ILE A 39 -1.22 10.47 2.04
CA ILE A 39 -2.48 10.71 2.76
C ILE A 39 -3.51 11.28 1.79
N GLY A 40 -3.14 12.24 0.93
CA GLY A 40 -4.02 12.80 -0.08
C GLY A 40 -4.55 11.74 -1.07
N GLY A 41 -3.68 10.84 -1.52
CA GLY A 41 -4.05 9.71 -2.37
C GLY A 41 -5.03 8.74 -1.68
N LEU A 42 -4.79 8.41 -0.42
CA LEU A 42 -5.72 7.60 0.39
C LEU A 42 -7.10 8.29 0.52
N VAL A 43 -7.11 9.58 0.88
CA VAL A 43 -8.34 10.37 1.01
C VAL A 43 -9.11 10.38 -0.31
N GLY A 44 -8.45 10.69 -1.42
CA GLY A 44 -9.08 10.70 -2.74
C GLY A 44 -9.66 9.34 -3.13
N GLY A 45 -8.96 8.24 -2.81
CA GLY A 45 -9.48 6.88 -3.03
C GLY A 45 -10.72 6.58 -2.19
N MET A 46 -10.72 6.97 -0.91
CA MET A 46 -11.88 6.80 -0.02
C MET A 46 -13.09 7.64 -0.46
N GLU A 47 -12.86 8.86 -0.93
CA GLU A 47 -13.90 9.75 -1.45
C GLU A 47 -14.49 9.24 -2.77
N GLN A 48 -13.65 8.71 -3.66
CA GLN A 48 -14.11 8.07 -4.89
C GLN A 48 -15.05 6.89 -4.62
N CYS A 49 -14.81 6.10 -3.57
CA CYS A 49 -15.72 5.01 -3.18
C CYS A 49 -17.15 5.52 -2.90
N LEU A 50 -17.32 6.75 -2.38
CA LEU A 50 -18.65 7.34 -2.14
C LEU A 50 -19.43 7.57 -3.44
N LEU A 51 -18.74 7.93 -4.53
CA LEU A 51 -19.37 8.15 -5.83
C LEU A 51 -19.88 6.84 -6.43
N TYR A 52 -19.16 5.74 -6.19
CA TYR A 52 -19.39 4.46 -6.83
C TYR A 52 -20.25 3.50 -6.01
N GLU A 53 -20.41 3.73 -4.70
CA GLU A 53 -21.15 2.85 -3.78
C GLU A 53 -22.59 2.56 -4.26
N GLN A 54 -23.24 3.54 -4.88
CA GLN A 54 -24.60 3.40 -5.44
C GLN A 54 -24.67 2.53 -6.71
N HIS A 55 -23.54 2.30 -7.38
CA HIS A 55 -23.45 1.54 -8.63
C HIS A 55 -23.11 0.06 -8.40
N ILE A 56 -22.72 -0.32 -7.19
CA ILE A 56 -22.43 -1.72 -6.83
C ILE A 56 -23.75 -2.50 -6.76
N GLN A 57 -23.89 -3.52 -7.60
CA GLN A 57 -25.06 -4.40 -7.63
C GLN A 57 -24.79 -5.71 -6.87
N ASP A 58 -23.57 -6.22 -7.00
CA ASP A 58 -23.17 -7.47 -6.36
C ASP A 58 -23.06 -7.31 -4.81
N PRO A 59 -23.80 -8.10 -4.02
CA PRO A 59 -23.79 -8.00 -2.56
C PRO A 59 -22.43 -8.28 -1.91
N GLU A 60 -21.62 -9.13 -2.53
CA GLU A 60 -20.30 -9.48 -2.01
C GLU A 60 -19.32 -8.33 -2.22
N LEU A 61 -19.29 -7.73 -3.41
CA LEU A 61 -18.50 -6.53 -3.66
C LEU A 61 -18.91 -5.38 -2.74
N LYS A 62 -20.22 -5.22 -2.50
CA LYS A 62 -20.75 -4.19 -1.59
C LYS A 62 -20.26 -4.39 -0.17
N THR A 63 -20.33 -5.63 0.33
CA THR A 63 -19.87 -5.98 1.68
C THR A 63 -18.36 -5.74 1.81
N MET A 64 -17.57 -6.18 0.83
CA MET A 64 -16.13 -5.97 0.78
C MET A 64 -15.77 -4.49 0.77
N SER A 65 -16.43 -3.68 -0.07
CA SER A 65 -16.22 -2.24 -0.14
C SER A 65 -16.49 -1.54 1.20
N GLN A 66 -17.54 -1.94 1.91
CA GLN A 66 -17.86 -1.40 3.24
C GLN A 66 -16.81 -1.78 4.29
N GLN A 67 -16.34 -3.03 4.28
CA GLN A 67 -15.27 -3.48 5.18
C GLN A 67 -13.96 -2.73 4.93
N HIS A 68 -13.58 -2.56 3.66
CA HIS A 68 -12.39 -1.79 3.27
C HIS A 68 -12.50 -0.34 3.73
N LYS A 69 -13.66 0.31 3.51
CA LYS A 69 -13.92 1.68 3.94
C LYS A 69 -13.75 1.85 5.46
N THR A 70 -14.31 0.94 6.26
CA THR A 70 -14.16 0.98 7.73
C THR A 70 -12.69 0.86 8.14
N PHE A 71 -11.97 -0.11 7.59
CA PHE A 71 -10.57 -0.33 7.94
C PHE A 71 -9.68 0.85 7.50
N LEU A 72 -9.83 1.33 6.26
CA LEU A 72 -9.08 2.48 5.74
C LEU A 72 -9.36 3.76 6.52
N THR A 73 -10.58 3.93 7.05
CA THR A 73 -10.90 5.06 7.96
C THR A 73 -10.06 5.00 9.24
N GLN A 74 -9.91 3.82 9.84
CA GLN A 74 -9.05 3.66 11.01
C GLN A 74 -7.58 3.90 10.65
N THR A 75 -7.09 3.36 9.53
CA THR A 75 -5.73 3.59 9.04
C THR A 75 -5.45 5.08 8.84
N TYR A 76 -6.35 5.81 8.20
CA TYR A 76 -6.26 7.26 8.01
C TYR A 76 -6.14 7.99 9.35
N ASN A 77 -7.02 7.69 10.31
CA ASN A 77 -7.01 8.33 11.63
C ASN A 77 -5.70 8.08 12.38
N THR A 78 -5.20 6.83 12.35
CA THR A 78 -3.93 6.43 12.96
C THR A 78 -2.75 7.19 12.34
N ILE A 79 -2.70 7.35 11.01
CA ILE A 79 -1.66 8.13 10.32
C ILE A 79 -1.73 9.60 10.72
N VAL A 80 -2.93 10.21 10.70
CA VAL A 80 -3.12 11.62 11.03
C VAL A 80 -2.72 11.93 12.48
N GLU A 81 -3.09 11.06 13.43
CA GLU A 81 -2.67 11.18 14.83
C GLU A 81 -1.14 11.13 14.96
N THR A 82 -0.52 10.14 14.31
CA THR A 82 0.93 9.94 14.35
C THR A 82 1.68 11.11 13.71
N LEU A 83 1.21 11.61 12.57
CA LEU A 83 1.80 12.77 11.89
C LEU A 83 1.72 14.04 12.76
N LYS A 84 0.61 14.25 13.48
CA LYS A 84 0.42 15.44 14.32
C LYS A 84 1.26 15.41 15.60
N THR A 85 1.42 14.23 16.20
CA THR A 85 2.06 14.07 17.51
C THR A 85 3.55 13.70 17.40
N GLY A 86 3.93 13.05 16.30
CA GLY A 86 5.22 12.39 16.12
C GLY A 86 5.42 11.17 17.03
N GLN A 87 4.37 10.70 17.71
CA GLN A 87 4.41 9.68 18.76
C GLN A 87 3.57 8.45 18.39
N GLU A 88 3.70 7.38 19.17
CA GLU A 88 2.88 6.17 18.99
C GLU A 88 1.39 6.52 19.08
N PRO A 89 0.57 6.13 18.09
CA PRO A 89 -0.86 6.46 18.07
C PRO A 89 -1.62 5.66 19.13
N ALA A 90 -2.73 6.23 19.63
CA ALA A 90 -3.59 5.56 20.60
C ALA A 90 -4.18 4.27 20.05
N VAL A 91 -4.51 4.24 18.75
CA VAL A 91 -4.92 3.03 18.03
C VAL A 91 -3.78 2.58 17.13
N LYS A 92 -3.15 1.46 17.52
CA LYS A 92 -2.09 0.82 16.73
C LYS A 92 -2.62 0.31 15.39
N THR A 93 -1.71 0.12 14.45
CA THR A 93 -2.00 -0.58 13.19
C THR A 93 -2.59 -1.95 13.48
N GLN A 94 -3.61 -2.32 12.71
CA GLN A 94 -4.32 -3.58 12.86
C GLN A 94 -3.95 -4.53 11.72
N THR A 95 -4.27 -5.81 11.86
CA THR A 95 -4.18 -6.78 10.76
C THR A 95 -5.53 -6.87 10.06
N TYR A 96 -5.55 -6.58 8.76
CA TYR A 96 -6.70 -6.84 7.92
C TYR A 96 -6.83 -8.35 7.70
N ASN A 97 -8.04 -8.88 7.92
CA ASN A 97 -8.34 -10.29 7.67
C ASN A 97 -9.43 -10.34 6.60
N MET A 98 -9.11 -10.91 5.44
CA MET A 98 -10.07 -11.10 4.36
C MET A 98 -11.22 -12.00 4.81
N ALA A 99 -12.42 -11.75 4.26
CA ALA A 99 -13.61 -12.55 4.56
C ALA A 99 -13.69 -13.84 3.73
N GLN A 100 -13.02 -13.87 2.57
CA GLN A 100 -12.99 -15.00 1.65
C GLN A 100 -11.67 -15.79 1.72
N GLY A 101 -11.66 -17.00 1.16
CA GLY A 101 -10.45 -17.84 1.08
C GLY A 101 -9.50 -17.43 -0.04
N ASN A 102 -8.35 -18.12 -0.16
CA ASN A 102 -7.22 -17.72 -1.03
C ASN A 102 -7.14 -18.52 -2.34
N ASN A 103 -8.28 -18.95 -2.87
CA ASN A 103 -8.31 -19.83 -4.04
C ASN A 103 -8.40 -19.03 -5.34
N VAL A 104 -7.46 -19.28 -6.26
CA VAL A 104 -7.44 -18.68 -7.60
C VAL A 104 -7.99 -19.67 -8.63
N VAL A 105 -8.88 -19.18 -9.49
CA VAL A 105 -9.35 -19.86 -10.70
C VAL A 105 -8.38 -19.59 -11.84
N TYR A 106 -7.70 -20.63 -12.30
CA TYR A 106 -6.82 -20.59 -13.45
C TYR A 106 -7.58 -20.89 -14.75
N GLY A 107 -7.15 -20.25 -15.84
CA GLY A 107 -7.68 -20.48 -17.18
C GLY A 107 -7.97 -19.19 -17.93
N MET A 108 -8.30 -19.35 -19.21
CA MET A 108 -8.73 -18.27 -20.10
C MET A 108 -10.02 -18.66 -20.82
N GLN A 109 -10.91 -17.70 -21.00
CA GLN A 109 -12.10 -17.75 -21.84
C GLN A 109 -12.04 -16.58 -22.83
N PRO A 110 -12.40 -16.79 -24.12
CA PRO A 110 -12.48 -15.70 -25.07
C PRO A 110 -13.39 -14.57 -24.58
N SER A 111 -12.89 -13.33 -24.57
CA SER A 111 -13.66 -12.14 -24.21
C SER A 111 -13.64 -11.12 -25.33
N GLN A 112 -14.67 -10.28 -25.40
CA GLN A 112 -14.64 -9.10 -26.26
C GLN A 112 -13.58 -8.11 -25.73
N PRO A 113 -12.95 -7.30 -26.61
CA PRO A 113 -12.08 -6.22 -26.17
C PRO A 113 -12.80 -5.27 -25.21
N LYS A 114 -12.13 -4.87 -24.12
CA LYS A 114 -12.66 -3.87 -23.19
C LYS A 114 -12.48 -2.46 -23.77
N THR A 115 -13.50 -1.61 -23.60
CA THR A 115 -13.46 -0.18 -23.89
C THR A 115 -13.90 0.60 -22.65
N PRO A 116 -13.45 1.85 -22.44
CA PRO A 116 -13.95 2.67 -21.34
C PRO A 116 -15.45 2.90 -21.45
N ALA A 117 -16.15 2.85 -20.31
CA ALA A 117 -17.55 3.26 -20.20
C ALA A 117 -17.73 4.70 -20.71
N GLN A 118 -18.76 4.93 -21.52
CA GLN A 118 -19.09 6.25 -22.09
C GLN A 118 -20.12 7.01 -21.26
N SER A 119 -20.74 6.36 -20.29
CA SER A 119 -21.71 6.97 -19.39
C SER A 119 -21.70 6.30 -18.01
N VAL A 120 -22.22 6.99 -17.00
CA VAL A 120 -22.34 6.46 -15.62
C VAL A 120 -23.21 5.19 -15.58
N ASN A 121 -24.19 5.06 -16.48
CA ASN A 121 -25.06 3.89 -16.56
C ASN A 121 -24.36 2.63 -17.08
N GLU A 122 -23.18 2.77 -17.68
CA GLU A 122 -22.34 1.65 -18.12
C GLU A 122 -21.39 1.16 -17.01
N LEU A 123 -21.29 1.88 -15.88
CA LEU A 123 -20.52 1.41 -14.74
C LEU A 123 -21.20 0.20 -14.10
N ASN A 124 -20.44 -0.86 -13.94
CA ASN A 124 -20.87 -2.12 -13.32
C ASN A 124 -19.84 -2.59 -12.27
N ASP A 125 -20.08 -3.73 -11.63
CA ASP A 125 -19.21 -4.28 -10.58
C ASP A 125 -17.77 -4.57 -11.07
N GLU A 126 -17.57 -4.86 -12.35
CA GLU A 126 -16.24 -4.98 -12.95
C GLU A 126 -15.50 -3.64 -12.97
N CYS A 127 -16.18 -2.55 -13.37
CA CYS A 127 -15.62 -1.21 -13.31
C CYS A 127 -15.29 -0.83 -11.86
N ILE A 128 -16.22 -1.02 -10.93
CA ILE A 128 -16.04 -0.58 -9.54
C ILE A 128 -14.92 -1.37 -8.85
N SER A 129 -14.89 -2.70 -9.01
CA SER A 129 -13.78 -3.51 -8.47
C SER A 129 -12.43 -3.12 -9.10
N SER A 130 -12.41 -2.71 -10.37
CA SER A 130 -11.18 -2.21 -11.01
C SER A 130 -10.72 -0.86 -10.44
N PHE A 131 -11.65 0.03 -10.09
CA PHE A 131 -11.32 1.29 -9.40
C PHE A 131 -10.76 1.03 -8.00
N MET A 132 -11.40 0.15 -7.22
CA MET A 132 -10.92 -0.27 -5.90
C MET A 132 -9.51 -0.84 -5.99
N MET A 133 -9.27 -1.76 -6.93
CA MET A 133 -7.95 -2.34 -7.19
C MET A 133 -6.90 -1.28 -7.53
N GLY A 134 -7.23 -0.32 -8.38
CA GLY A 134 -6.34 0.78 -8.77
C GLY A 134 -5.95 1.65 -7.57
N ASN A 135 -6.92 2.03 -6.75
CA ASN A 135 -6.70 2.84 -5.56
C ASN A 135 -5.83 2.11 -4.53
N LEU A 136 -6.12 0.84 -4.24
CA LEU A 136 -5.33 0.04 -3.29
C LEU A 136 -3.87 -0.13 -3.74
N LYS A 137 -3.64 -0.37 -5.03
CA LYS A 137 -2.27 -0.42 -5.60
C LYS A 137 -1.54 0.91 -5.47
N ALA A 138 -2.21 2.02 -5.76
CA ALA A 138 -1.64 3.35 -5.63
C ALA A 138 -1.28 3.66 -4.17
N SER A 139 -2.19 3.40 -3.23
CA SER A 139 -1.94 3.58 -1.80
C SER A 139 -0.80 2.71 -1.29
N ALA A 140 -0.77 1.41 -1.63
CA ALA A 140 0.30 0.50 -1.19
C ALA A 140 1.68 0.95 -1.72
N SER A 141 1.74 1.39 -2.99
CA SER A 141 2.98 1.88 -3.60
C SER A 141 3.45 3.18 -2.96
N SER A 142 2.54 4.14 -2.79
CA SER A 142 2.86 5.42 -2.16
C SER A 142 3.29 5.25 -0.70
N PHE A 143 2.58 4.41 0.07
CA PHE A 143 2.95 4.10 1.47
C PHE A 143 4.32 3.45 1.56
N THR A 144 4.66 2.56 0.61
CA THR A 144 6.00 1.98 0.50
C THR A 144 7.04 3.07 0.29
N MET A 145 6.85 3.94 -0.70
CA MET A 145 7.78 5.03 -0.99
C MET A 145 7.98 5.95 0.23
N THR A 146 6.90 6.41 0.85
CA THR A 146 6.98 7.24 2.06
C THR A 146 7.72 6.54 3.20
N ALA A 147 7.47 5.24 3.42
CA ALA A 147 8.07 4.49 4.53
C ALA A 147 9.59 4.22 4.35
N LEU A 148 10.11 4.30 3.12
CA LEU A 148 11.53 4.03 2.87
C LEU A 148 12.44 5.12 3.44
N GLU A 149 11.96 6.36 3.48
CA GLU A 149 12.76 7.53 3.87
C GLU A 149 12.10 8.48 4.87
N ALA A 150 10.93 8.12 5.42
CA ALA A 150 10.36 8.82 6.57
C ALA A 150 11.34 8.82 7.75
N THR A 151 11.60 10.03 8.27
CA THR A 151 12.60 10.31 9.29
C THR A 151 12.04 10.16 10.71
N ASN A 152 10.76 10.45 10.93
CA ASN A 152 10.09 10.10 12.18
C ASN A 152 9.92 8.57 12.25
N PRO A 153 10.52 7.89 13.24
CA PRO A 153 10.53 6.42 13.28
C PRO A 153 9.15 5.82 13.52
N VAL A 154 8.24 6.55 14.17
CA VAL A 154 6.88 6.08 14.43
C VAL A 154 6.03 6.22 13.18
N LEU A 155 6.01 7.38 12.55
CA LEU A 155 5.26 7.59 11.30
C LEU A 155 5.73 6.62 10.21
N ARG A 156 7.05 6.44 10.10
CA ARG A 156 7.66 5.44 9.23
C ARG A 156 7.07 4.05 9.46
N ARG A 157 6.90 3.64 10.72
CA ARG A 157 6.33 2.33 11.06
C ARG A 157 4.85 2.24 10.79
N VAL A 158 4.08 3.28 11.06
CA VAL A 158 2.65 3.30 10.75
C VAL A 158 2.40 3.12 9.24
N PHE A 159 3.17 3.79 8.37
CA PHE A 159 3.10 3.53 6.93
C PHE A 159 3.53 2.09 6.60
N ALA A 160 4.69 1.66 7.08
CA ALA A 160 5.24 0.33 6.79
C ALA A 160 4.29 -0.81 7.19
N ASP A 161 3.73 -0.74 8.40
CA ASP A 161 2.87 -1.78 8.97
C ASP A 161 1.45 -1.75 8.35
N SER A 162 1.08 -0.66 7.66
CA SER A 162 -0.17 -0.57 6.90
C SER A 162 -0.07 -1.22 5.52
N ILE A 163 1.14 -1.39 4.96
CA ILE A 163 1.34 -1.95 3.61
C ILE A 163 0.79 -3.38 3.48
N PRO A 164 1.08 -4.34 4.41
CA PRO A 164 0.51 -5.68 4.33
C PRO A 164 -1.01 -5.69 4.27
N ASN A 165 -1.67 -4.78 4.99
CA ASN A 165 -3.13 -4.68 4.99
C ASN A 165 -3.68 -4.23 3.63
N LEU A 166 -3.03 -3.26 2.99
CA LEU A 166 -3.40 -2.82 1.64
C LEU A 166 -3.15 -3.94 0.61
N ILE A 167 -2.10 -4.75 0.79
CA ILE A 167 -1.83 -5.93 -0.04
C ILE A 167 -2.94 -6.97 0.12
N GLU A 168 -3.35 -7.29 1.35
CA GLU A 168 -4.46 -8.23 1.61
C GLU A 168 -5.77 -7.73 1.02
N MET A 169 -6.12 -6.45 1.20
CA MET A 169 -7.32 -5.86 0.56
C MET A 169 -7.25 -5.93 -0.97
N ALA A 170 -6.10 -5.61 -1.56
CA ALA A 170 -5.93 -5.69 -3.01
C ALA A 170 -6.06 -7.15 -3.49
N TYR A 171 -5.48 -8.10 -2.76
CA TYR A 171 -5.60 -9.52 -3.06
C TYR A 171 -7.06 -9.99 -2.96
N GLU A 172 -7.82 -9.49 -1.99
CA GLU A 172 -9.25 -9.76 -1.86
C GLU A 172 -10.05 -9.27 -3.08
N VAL A 173 -9.78 -8.05 -3.55
CA VAL A 173 -10.40 -7.54 -4.78
C VAL A 173 -10.00 -8.37 -5.99
N PHE A 174 -8.73 -8.79 -6.08
CA PHE A 174 -8.26 -9.67 -7.16
C PHE A 174 -9.00 -11.00 -7.16
N LEU A 175 -9.17 -11.65 -6.01
CA LEU A 175 -9.92 -12.91 -5.90
C LEU A 175 -11.38 -12.73 -6.31
N TYR A 176 -12.00 -11.58 -5.97
CA TYR A 176 -13.34 -11.24 -6.45
C TYR A 176 -13.39 -11.07 -7.97
N GLN A 177 -12.43 -10.36 -8.55
CA GLN A 177 -12.35 -10.19 -10.00
C GLN A 177 -12.09 -11.52 -10.71
N ASN A 178 -11.29 -12.40 -10.11
CA ASN A 178 -10.91 -13.67 -10.68
C ASN A 178 -12.08 -14.66 -10.71
N LYS A 179 -12.81 -14.82 -9.60
CA LYS A 179 -13.99 -15.71 -9.58
C LYS A 179 -15.09 -15.24 -10.54
N ASN A 180 -15.24 -13.92 -10.73
CA ASN A 180 -16.20 -13.33 -11.66
C ASN A 180 -15.68 -13.24 -13.12
N GLN A 181 -14.49 -13.78 -13.41
CA GLN A 181 -13.84 -13.75 -14.73
C GLN A 181 -13.51 -12.35 -15.29
N TYR A 182 -13.57 -11.32 -14.47
CA TYR A 182 -13.09 -9.96 -14.79
C TYR A 182 -11.56 -9.92 -14.91
N TYR A 183 -10.87 -10.79 -14.17
CA TYR A 183 -9.42 -11.01 -14.22
C TYR A 183 -9.09 -12.49 -14.42
N GLN A 184 -8.66 -12.86 -15.62
CA GLN A 184 -8.33 -14.24 -15.97
C GLN A 184 -6.83 -14.51 -15.77
N VAL A 185 -6.51 -15.70 -15.25
CA VAL A 185 -5.13 -16.08 -14.90
C VAL A 185 -4.72 -17.29 -15.75
N PRO A 186 -4.04 -17.07 -16.90
CA PRO A 186 -3.51 -18.19 -17.68
C PRO A 186 -2.37 -18.86 -16.93
N GLN A 187 -2.21 -20.16 -17.15
CA GLN A 187 -1.00 -20.88 -16.75
C GLN A 187 -0.03 -20.98 -17.92
N LEU A 188 1.26 -20.95 -17.60
CA LEU A 188 2.30 -21.29 -18.56
C LEU A 188 2.20 -22.78 -18.95
N LYS A 189 2.79 -23.14 -20.08
CA LYS A 189 3.05 -24.55 -20.39
C LYS A 189 3.92 -25.14 -19.28
N GLN A 190 3.70 -26.41 -18.97
CA GLN A 190 4.35 -27.07 -17.83
C GLN A 190 5.88 -27.01 -17.90
N GLU A 191 6.46 -27.17 -19.09
CA GLU A 191 7.90 -27.08 -19.33
C GLU A 191 8.45 -25.68 -18.98
N ASP A 192 7.82 -24.62 -19.52
CA ASP A 192 8.19 -23.24 -19.22
C ASP A 192 8.09 -22.94 -17.72
N MET A 193 6.99 -23.41 -17.09
CA MET A 193 6.78 -23.26 -15.65
C MET A 193 7.89 -23.91 -14.83
N GLN A 194 8.29 -25.15 -15.15
CA GLN A 194 9.38 -25.85 -14.47
C GLN A 194 10.72 -25.15 -14.65
N ASN A 195 11.00 -24.62 -15.85
CA ASN A 195 12.23 -23.87 -16.12
C ASN A 195 12.34 -22.62 -15.22
N TYR A 196 11.25 -21.87 -15.05
CA TYR A 196 11.23 -20.71 -14.14
C TYR A 196 11.33 -21.12 -12.67
N ILE A 197 10.60 -22.14 -12.22
CA ILE A 197 10.65 -22.60 -10.82
C ILE A 197 12.06 -23.04 -10.44
N ASN A 198 12.74 -23.74 -11.34
CA ASN A 198 14.10 -24.25 -11.12
C ASN A 198 15.20 -23.21 -11.41
N SER A 199 14.84 -21.96 -11.73
CA SER A 199 15.82 -20.89 -12.01
C SER A 199 16.47 -20.31 -10.75
N TYR A 200 15.89 -20.58 -9.57
CA TYR A 200 16.44 -20.19 -8.28
C TYR A 200 16.74 -21.43 -7.44
N ALA A 201 17.86 -21.43 -6.74
CA ALA A 201 18.25 -22.50 -5.82
C ALA A 201 18.70 -21.91 -4.47
N PRO A 202 18.50 -22.63 -3.35
CA PRO A 202 19.04 -22.22 -2.06
C PRO A 202 20.57 -22.07 -2.13
N VAL A 203 21.12 -21.06 -1.44
CA VAL A 203 22.56 -20.92 -1.25
C VAL A 203 23.08 -22.14 -0.48
N GLN A 204 24.04 -22.88 -1.03
CA GLN A 204 24.62 -24.04 -0.36
C GLN A 204 25.57 -23.61 0.76
N GLY A 205 25.28 -24.00 2.00
CA GLY A 205 26.10 -23.76 3.19
C GLY A 205 25.27 -23.78 4.47
N THR A 206 25.90 -24.06 5.62
CA THR A 206 25.25 -23.87 6.93
C THR A 206 25.15 -22.39 7.21
N MET A 207 23.94 -21.83 7.05
CA MET A 207 23.62 -20.50 7.56
C MET A 207 23.74 -20.52 9.09
N PRO A 208 24.63 -19.72 9.71
CA PRO A 208 24.60 -19.57 11.15
C PRO A 208 23.26 -18.89 11.52
N HIS A 209 22.49 -19.56 12.38
CA HIS A 209 21.28 -19.02 13.00
C HIS A 209 21.63 -18.01 14.10
#